data_AF-A0A182F6W8-F1
#
_entry.id   AF-A0A182F6W8-F1
#
_cell.length_a   1.000
_cell.length_b   1.000
_cell.length_c   1.000
_cell.angle_alpha   90.00
_cell.angle_beta   90.00
_cell.angle_gamma   90.00
#
_symmetry.space_group_name_H-M   'P 1'
#
loop_
_entity.id
_entity.type
_entity.pdbx_description
1 polymer ?
#
loop_
_entity_poly.entity_id
_entity_poly.type
_entity_poly.pdbx_seq_one_letter_code
_entity_poly.pdbx_strand_id
1 'polypeptide(L)'
;MVSVLMVHQGLSTGVLCVFHKPICRPDQKKVYGVARNEAAEILCQVDAYPPPESFKWSFNNTAETIDMPQSGYRVHTEQASSLTYTPVKVRFDF
;
A
#
# COMPACT_ATOMS: atom_id res chain seq x y z
N MET A 1 1.86 -2.31 -10.69
CA MET A 1 1.01 -2.73 -9.55
C MET A 1 1.34 -1.84 -8.37
N VAL A 2 0.34 -1.35 -7.67
CA VAL A 2 0.56 -0.62 -6.42
C VAL A 2 0.49 -1.63 -5.28
N SER A 3 1.49 -1.65 -4.43
CA SER A 3 1.60 -2.55 -3.28
C SER A 3 1.56 -1.75 -1.99
N VAL A 4 0.87 -2.28 -0.97
CA VAL A 4 0.99 -1.78 0.41
C VAL A 4 1.79 -2.80 1.22
N LEU A 5 2.71 -2.31 2.05
CA LEU A 5 3.44 -3.08 3.05
C LEU A 5 3.06 -2.54 4.43
N MET A 6 2.96 -3.42 5.41
CA MET A 6 2.80 -3.04 6.81
C MET A 6 4.05 -3.34 7.60
N VAL A 7 4.31 -2.52 8.62
CA VAL A 7 5.40 -2.73 9.57
C VAL A 7 4.78 -3.13 10.91
N HIS A 8 5.23 -4.25 11.47
CA HIS A 8 4.94 -4.65 12.85
C HIS A 8 6.20 -4.42 13.70
N GLN A 9 6.11 -3.76 14.85
CA GLN A 9 7.18 -3.78 15.85
C GLN A 9 6.94 -5.01 16.74
N GLY A 10 7.92 -5.90 16.74
CA GLY A 10 7.75 -7.22 17.34
C GLY A 10 7.61 -7.16 18.86
N LEU A 11 6.63 -7.92 19.36
CA LEU A 11 6.83 -8.76 20.54
C LEU A 11 5.89 -9.97 20.43
N SER A 12 6.44 -11.18 20.26
CA SER A 12 5.66 -12.41 20.43
C SER A 12 6.26 -13.25 21.55
N THR A 13 5.61 -13.18 22.71
CA THR A 13 5.72 -14.17 23.77
C THR A 13 4.64 -15.24 23.53
N GLY A 14 5.05 -16.38 22.95
CA GLY A 14 4.36 -17.66 23.17
C GLY A 14 3.09 -17.99 22.35
N VAL A 15 2.80 -17.31 21.23
CA VAL A 15 1.70 -17.70 20.33
C VAL A 15 2.24 -17.91 18.91
N LEU A 16 1.85 -19.00 18.23
CA LEU A 16 2.14 -19.22 16.81
C LEU A 16 1.32 -18.22 15.98
N CYS A 17 1.81 -16.99 15.85
CA CYS A 17 1.30 -16.00 14.93
C CYS A 17 1.95 -16.24 13.57
N VAL A 18 1.21 -16.74 12.58
CA VAL A 18 1.73 -16.86 11.22
C VAL A 18 1.71 -15.47 10.58
N PHE A 19 2.85 -14.78 10.65
CA PHE A 19 3.04 -13.49 9.98
C PHE A 19 3.01 -13.70 8.47
N HIS A 20 1.97 -13.19 7.82
CA HIS A 20 1.92 -13.09 6.36
C HIS A 20 2.26 -11.68 5.94
N LYS A 21 2.91 -11.54 4.78
CA LYS A 21 3.00 -10.24 4.11
C LYS A 21 1.57 -9.78 3.85
N PRO A 22 1.14 -8.67 4.47
CA PRO A 22 -0.27 -8.35 4.46
C PRO A 22 -0.60 -7.66 3.14
N ILE A 23 -1.46 -8.31 2.37
CA ILE A 23 -1.88 -7.90 1.03
C ILE A 23 -3.27 -7.27 1.09
N CYS A 24 -3.59 -6.39 0.12
CA CYS A 24 -4.96 -5.89 -0.02
C CYS A 24 -5.92 -7.07 -0.19
N ARG A 25 -7.08 -6.98 0.45
CA ARG A 25 -8.12 -8.02 0.39
C ARG A 25 -8.43 -8.36 -1.07
N PRO A 26 -8.56 -9.66 -1.40
CA PRO A 26 -8.68 -10.10 -2.78
C PRO A 26 -9.93 -9.57 -3.48
N ASP A 27 -11.01 -9.31 -2.74
CA ASP A 27 -12.30 -8.78 -3.21
C ASP A 27 -12.31 -7.27 -3.48
N GLN A 28 -11.18 -6.58 -3.31
CA GLN A 28 -11.09 -5.15 -3.60
C GLN A 28 -10.75 -4.87 -5.06
N LYS A 29 -11.06 -3.64 -5.50
CA LYS A 29 -10.69 -3.15 -6.83
C LYS A 29 -9.17 -3.13 -6.98
N LYS A 30 -8.64 -3.90 -7.92
CA LYS A 30 -7.20 -4.00 -8.24
C LYS A 30 -6.78 -3.19 -9.47
N VAL A 31 -7.74 -2.85 -10.33
CA VAL A 31 -7.51 -2.13 -11.58
C VAL A 31 -8.21 -0.79 -11.51
N TYR A 32 -7.43 0.28 -11.59
CA TYR A 32 -7.91 1.66 -11.61
C TYR A 32 -7.57 2.25 -12.98
N GLY A 33 -8.59 2.53 -13.78
CA GLY A 33 -8.44 3.29 -15.02
C GLY A 33 -8.43 4.78 -14.69
N VAL A 34 -7.35 5.47 -15.06
CA VAL A 34 -7.10 6.87 -14.67
C VAL A 34 -6.54 7.62 -15.86
N ALA A 35 -7.05 8.81 -16.17
CA ALA A 35 -6.47 9.64 -17.21
C ALA A 35 -5.13 10.25 -16.75
N ARG A 36 -4.33 10.72 -17.72
CA ARG A 36 -3.07 11.41 -17.39
C ARG A 36 -3.37 12.67 -16.56
N ASN A 37 -2.56 12.89 -15.52
CA ASN A 37 -2.71 14.00 -14.57
C ASN A 37 -4.01 13.99 -13.76
N GLU A 38 -4.78 12.90 -13.81
CA GLU A 38 -5.97 12.74 -12.99
C GLU A 38 -5.62 11.96 -11.72
N ALA A 39 -6.02 12.46 -10.56
CA ALA A 39 -5.77 11.76 -9.31
C ALA A 39 -6.76 10.60 -9.15
N ALA A 40 -6.25 9.42 -8.81
CA ALA A 40 -7.07 8.29 -8.40
C ALA A 40 -6.80 7.92 -6.95
N GLU A 41 -7.87 7.68 -6.20
CA GLU A 41 -7.79 7.14 -4.86
C GLU A 41 -7.85 5.61 -4.90
N ILE A 42 -6.78 4.99 -4.41
CA ILE A 42 -6.61 3.54 -4.33
C ILE A 42 -6.81 3.13 -2.88
N LEU A 43 -7.93 2.49 -2.57
CA LEU A 43 -8.20 1.95 -1.25
C LEU A 43 -7.61 0.55 -1.12
N CYS A 44 -6.90 0.30 -0.03
CA CYS A 44 -6.45 -1.02 0.38
C CYS A 44 -6.92 -1.30 1.81
N GLN A 45 -7.74 -2.34 1.94
CA GLN A 45 -8.12 -2.93 3.22
C GLN A 45 -7.37 -4.23 3.37
N VAL A 46 -6.91 -4.49 4.58
CA VAL A 46 -5.99 -5.58 4.87
C VAL A 46 -6.54 -6.35 6.04
N ASP A 47 -6.22 -7.63 6.12
CA ASP A 47 -6.57 -8.45 7.27
C ASP A 47 -5.27 -8.93 7.90
N ALA A 48 -4.96 -8.38 9.07
CA ALA A 48 -3.70 -8.60 9.77
C ALA A 48 -3.99 -8.73 11.27
N TYR A 49 -3.37 -9.75 11.87
CA TYR A 49 -3.36 -9.98 13.31
C TYR A 49 -1.92 -10.25 13.79
N PRO A 50 -1.40 -9.49 14.76
CA PRO A 50 -2.00 -8.29 15.37
C PRO A 50 -2.20 -7.17 14.34
N PRO A 51 -3.01 -6.13 14.65
CA PRO A 51 -3.17 -4.98 13.77
C PRO A 51 -1.81 -4.35 13.43
N PRO A 52 -1.63 -3.81 12.22
CA PRO A 52 -0.39 -3.20 11.80
C PRO A 52 -0.19 -1.82 12.44
N GLU A 53 1.05 -1.49 12.75
CA GLU A 53 1.39 -0.20 13.38
C GLU A 53 1.58 0.92 12.36
N SER A 54 1.97 0.57 11.13
CA SER A 54 2.10 1.56 10.06
C SER A 54 1.92 0.95 8.67
N PHE A 55 1.60 1.82 7.72
CA PHE A 55 1.44 1.50 6.31
C PHE A 55 2.55 2.16 5.50
N LYS A 56 3.05 1.43 4.50
CA LYS A 56 3.97 1.90 3.47
C LYS A 56 3.40 1.54 2.12
N TRP A 57 3.37 2.49 1.19
CA TRP A 57 2.93 2.24 -0.16
C TRP A 57 4.12 2.26 -1.10
N SER A 58 4.17 1.33 -2.04
CA SER A 58 5.17 1.31 -3.09
C SER A 58 4.54 1.05 -4.45
N PHE A 59 5.10 1.66 -5.47
CA PHE A 59 4.75 1.43 -6.85
C PHE A 59 5.71 0.41 -7.42
N ASN A 60 5.22 -0.78 -7.76
CA ASN A 60 5.99 -1.83 -8.40
C ASN A 60 5.64 -1.88 -9.89
N ASN A 61 6.53 -1.38 -10.74
CA ASN A 61 6.51 -1.73 -12.17
C ASN A 61 7.59 -2.79 -12.45
N THR A 62 7.60 -3.33 -13.66
CA THR A 62 8.58 -4.36 -14.08
C THR A 62 10.04 -3.91 -14.02
N ALA A 63 10.32 -2.60 -13.90
CA ALA A 63 11.66 -2.03 -13.92
C ALA A 63 12.16 -1.59 -12.52
N GLU A 64 11.26 -1.15 -11.63
CA GLU A 64 11.62 -0.51 -10.37
C GLU A 64 10.46 -0.58 -9.35
N THR A 65 10.82 -0.67 -8.08
CA THR A 65 9.89 -0.44 -6.96
C THR A 65 10.20 0.92 -6.34
N ILE A 66 9.24 1.83 -6.37
CA ILE A 66 9.38 3.20 -5.87
C ILE A 66 8.54 3.34 -4.61
N ASP A 67 9.15 3.67 -3.48
CA ASP A 67 8.43 3.99 -2.25
C ASP A 67 7.66 5.31 -2.42
N MET A 68 6.38 5.30 -2.07
CA MET A 68 5.56 6.50 -2.08
C MET A 68 5.82 7.32 -0.82
N PRO A 69 5.92 8.66 -0.94
CA PRO A 69 6.04 9.52 0.23
C PRO A 69 4.78 9.42 1.09
N GLN A 70 4.94 9.60 2.41
CA GLN A 70 3.81 9.56 3.35
C GLN A 70 2.70 10.58 3.02
N SER A 71 3.04 11.70 2.36
CA SER A 71 2.06 12.67 1.87
C SER A 71 1.13 12.13 0.77
N GLY A 72 1.54 11.05 0.08
CA GLY A 72 0.77 10.43 -0.99
C GLY A 72 -0.34 9.51 -0.49
N TYR A 73 -0.29 9.04 0.76
CA TYR A 73 -1.27 8.10 1.28
C TYR A 73 -1.77 8.47 2.68
N ARG A 74 -2.99 8.05 2.99
CA ARG A 74 -3.66 8.26 4.27
C ARG A 74 -4.00 6.92 4.90
N VAL A 75 -3.85 6.85 6.21
CA VAL A 75 -4.32 5.72 7.02
C VAL A 75 -5.69 6.08 7.57
N HIS A 76 -6.69 5.24 7.30
CA HIS A 76 -8.07 5.46 7.76
C HIS A 76 -8.32 4.73 9.09
N THR A 77 -7.90 3.48 9.17
CA THR A 77 -8.01 2.61 10.36
C THR A 77 -6.78 1.71 10.45
N GLU A 78 -6.65 0.93 11.52
CA GLU A 78 -5.57 -0.07 11.63
C GLU A 78 -5.55 -1.06 10.46
N GLN A 79 -6.66 -1.26 9.75
CA GLN A 79 -6.75 -2.23 8.66
C GLN A 79 -7.07 -1.60 7.30
N ALA A 80 -7.00 -0.28 7.16
CA ALA A 80 -7.30 0.38 5.89
C ALA A 80 -6.44 1.63 5.65
N SER A 81 -5.90 1.73 4.43
CA SER A 81 -5.18 2.90 3.94
C SER A 81 -5.61 3.24 2.51
N SER A 82 -5.60 4.51 2.13
CA SER A 82 -5.77 4.94 0.74
C SER A 82 -4.56 5.68 0.20
N LEU A 83 -4.15 5.37 -1.03
CA LEU A 83 -3.11 6.08 -1.77
C LEU A 83 -3.75 6.96 -2.84
N THR A 84 -3.38 8.23 -2.87
CA THR A 84 -3.70 9.12 -3.98
C THR A 84 -2.59 9.00 -5.02
N TYR A 85 -2.91 8.36 -6.14
CA TYR A 85 -1.99 8.17 -7.25
C TYR A 85 -2.40 9.02 -8.45
N THR A 86 -1.51 9.92 -8.87
CA THR A 86 -1.69 10.72 -10.08
C THR A 86 -0.66 10.27 -11.11
N PRO A 87 -1.06 9.64 -12.22
CA PRO A 87 -0.14 9.26 -13.29
C PRO A 87 0.30 10.52 -14.05
N VAL A 88 1.40 11.08 -13.60
CA VAL A 88 2.24 12.00 -14.37
C VAL A 88 3.09 11.13 -15.29
N LYS A 89 3.10 11.34 -16.59
CA LYS A 89 4.00 10.54 -17.47
C LYS A 89 5.47 10.81 -17.09
N VAL A 90 6.16 9.69 -16.79
CA VAL A 90 7.59 9.35 -16.93
C VAL A 90 8.62 10.33 -16.34
N ARG A 91 9.39 9.80 -15.37
CA ARG A 91 10.77 10.15 -15.08
C ARG A 91 11.46 10.89 -16.24
N PHE A 92 11.59 12.20 -16.12
CA PHE A 92 12.61 12.96 -16.83
C PHE A 92 13.65 13.36 -15.78
N ASP A 93 14.38 12.38 -15.26
CA ASP A 93 15.71 12.66 -14.73
C ASP A 93 16.61 12.75 -15.98
N PHE A 94 16.91 13.98 -16.41
CA PHE A 94 18.05 14.25 -17.29
C PHE A 94 19.34 14.15 -16.48
#